data_AF-A0AAW2AR20-F1
#
_entry.id   AF-A0AAW2AR20-F1
#
_cell.length_a   1.000
_cell.length_b   1.000
_cell.length_c   1.000
_cell.angle_alpha   90.00
_cell.angle_beta   90.00
_cell.angle_gamma   90.00
#
_symmetry.space_group_name_H-M   'P 1'
#
loop_
_entity.id
_entity.type
_entity.pdbx_description
1 polymer ?
#
loop_
_entity_poly.entity_id
_entity_poly.type
_entity_poly.pdbx_seq_one_letter_code
_entity_poly.pdbx_strand_id
1 'polypeptide(L)'
;MIAQHMMALFWGVCLMTLGWMTYAEASVPENLDKSIDELKAYYIRNDPELYNAHPVFLRVLNKLKDTFEESERNLLMSIIMDTYSRIFTRMQNESLDEATKDRLAHVQQHLKKLQENYFPGKSAELKTYAETLWAIKENDPIVQRKALFEFKRIYREATQLKNKDRRRRQAKSIRPKASGGRSPSRS
;
A
#
# COMPACT_ATOMS: atom_id res chain seq x y z
N MET A 1 -43.81 10.21 24.86
CA MET A 1 -42.48 10.43 25.45
C MET A 1 -41.60 9.17 25.56
N ILE A 2 -42.11 7.96 25.27
CA ILE A 2 -41.31 6.71 25.35
C ILE A 2 -40.53 6.44 24.04
N ALA A 3 -41.09 6.81 22.89
CA ALA A 3 -40.50 6.55 21.57
C ALA A 3 -39.19 7.34 21.29
N GLN A 4 -39.05 8.56 21.80
CA GLN A 4 -37.82 9.35 21.64
C GLN A 4 -36.65 8.80 22.46
N HIS A 5 -36.91 8.22 23.64
CA HIS A 5 -35.87 7.60 24.45
C HIS A 5 -35.36 6.29 23.85
N MET A 6 -36.24 5.49 23.23
CA MET A 6 -35.83 4.25 22.55
C MET A 6 -34.95 4.52 21.31
N MET A 7 -35.25 5.58 20.55
CA MET A 7 -34.42 5.98 19.41
C MET A 7 -33.04 6.50 19.83
N ALA A 8 -32.94 7.27 20.93
CA ALA A 8 -31.65 7.76 21.42
C ALA A 8 -30.74 6.63 21.93
N LEU A 9 -31.30 5.61 22.59
CA LEU A 9 -30.56 4.44 23.05
C LEU A 9 -30.05 3.59 21.87
N PHE A 10 -30.83 3.44 20.79
CA PHE A 10 -30.43 2.66 19.62
C PHE A 10 -29.27 3.32 18.83
N TRP A 11 -29.22 4.66 18.79
CA TRP A 11 -28.13 5.39 18.12
C TRP A 11 -26.85 5.43 18.96
N GLY A 12 -26.96 5.46 20.30
CA GLY A 12 -25.82 5.39 21.21
C GLY A 12 -25.10 4.03 21.17
N VAL A 13 -25.84 2.94 20.96
CA VAL A 13 -25.27 1.58 20.87
C VAL A 13 -24.62 1.33 19.49
N CYS A 14 -25.18 1.85 18.40
CA CYS A 14 -24.58 1.72 17.05
C CYS A 14 -23.23 2.43 16.90
N LEU A 15 -23.01 3.56 17.59
CA LEU A 15 -21.74 4.30 17.49
C LEU A 15 -20.61 3.66 18.34
N MET A 16 -20.95 2.85 19.35
CA MET A 16 -19.96 2.15 20.18
C MET A 16 -19.56 0.79 19.60
N THR A 17 -20.38 0.16 18.75
CA THR A 17 -20.03 -1.13 18.09
C THR A 17 -19.34 -0.96 16.74
N LEU A 18 -19.49 0.18 16.07
CA LEU A 18 -18.76 0.48 14.82
C LEU A 18 -17.28 0.87 15.04
N GLY A 19 -16.86 1.07 16.30
CA GLY A 19 -15.49 1.44 16.65
C GLY A 19 -14.50 0.28 16.81
N TRP A 20 -14.97 -0.98 16.78
CA TRP A 20 -14.13 -2.15 17.05
C TRP A 20 -13.94 -3.10 15.85
N MET A 21 -14.32 -2.69 14.64
CA MET A 21 -14.22 -3.55 13.44
C MET A 21 -13.15 -3.11 12.43
N THR A 22 -11.95 -2.69 12.86
CA THR A 22 -10.82 -2.54 11.92
C THR A 22 -9.45 -2.84 12.54
N TYR A 23 -9.33 -3.95 13.26
CA TYR A 23 -8.03 -4.61 13.43
C TYR A 23 -8.26 -6.13 13.40
N ALA A 24 -8.81 -6.62 12.30
CA ALA A 24 -8.48 -7.99 11.94
C ALA A 24 -6.97 -7.97 11.67
N GLU A 25 -6.18 -8.61 12.54
CA GLU A 25 -4.82 -9.00 12.17
C GLU A 25 -4.92 -9.63 10.78
N ALA A 26 -4.22 -9.06 9.81
CA ALA A 26 -4.19 -9.60 8.47
C ALA A 26 -3.51 -10.98 8.54
N SER A 27 -4.29 -12.02 8.78
CA SER A 27 -3.81 -13.39 8.92
C SER A 27 -3.60 -14.00 7.53
N VAL A 28 -2.48 -14.70 7.36
CA VAL A 28 -2.28 -15.56 6.19
C VAL A 28 -3.36 -16.66 6.21
N PRO A 29 -4.14 -16.86 5.13
CA PRO A 29 -5.11 -17.95 5.07
C PRO A 29 -4.44 -19.31 5.29
N GLU A 30 -5.07 -20.21 6.06
CA GLU A 30 -4.48 -21.49 6.48
C GLU A 30 -3.96 -22.35 5.31
N ASN A 31 -4.71 -22.41 4.21
CA ASN A 31 -4.31 -23.15 3.02
C ASN A 31 -3.08 -22.53 2.32
N LEU A 32 -2.94 -21.21 2.38
CA LEU A 32 -1.78 -20.49 1.88
C LEU A 32 -0.57 -20.71 2.79
N ASP A 33 -0.78 -20.63 4.11
CA ASP A 33 0.26 -20.84 5.12
C ASP A 33 0.89 -22.23 4.98
N LYS A 34 0.06 -23.27 4.86
CA LYS A 34 0.52 -24.64 4.58
C LYS A 34 1.35 -24.73 3.29
N SER A 35 0.91 -24.07 2.22
CA SER A 35 1.65 -24.09 0.95
C SER A 35 3.02 -23.39 1.08
N ILE A 36 3.07 -22.31 1.84
CA ILE A 36 4.31 -21.58 2.13
C ILE A 36 5.27 -22.45 2.95
N ASP A 37 4.79 -23.12 4.00
CA ASP A 37 5.65 -23.94 4.85
C ASP A 37 6.21 -25.16 4.14
N GLU A 38 5.43 -25.79 3.26
CA GLU A 38 5.93 -26.90 2.44
C GLU A 38 6.96 -26.43 1.40
N LEU A 39 6.79 -25.22 0.84
CA LEU A 39 7.81 -24.60 -0.01
C LEU A 39 9.08 -24.24 0.77
N LYS A 40 8.95 -23.73 2.00
CA LYS A 40 10.10 -23.48 2.88
C LYS A 40 10.85 -24.77 3.15
N ALA A 41 10.17 -25.84 3.52
CA ALA A 41 10.81 -27.14 3.77
C ALA A 41 11.56 -27.68 2.54
N TYR A 42 11.04 -27.41 1.34
CA TYR A 42 11.68 -27.83 0.09
C TYR A 42 12.95 -27.00 -0.24
N TYR A 43 12.87 -25.67 -0.18
CA TYR A 43 13.92 -24.76 -0.62
C TYR A 43 14.92 -24.36 0.48
N ILE A 44 14.50 -24.31 1.74
CA ILE A 44 15.31 -23.86 2.88
C ILE A 44 15.87 -25.09 3.58
N ARG A 45 17.06 -25.52 3.15
CA ARG A 45 17.82 -26.59 3.79
C ARG A 45 18.95 -25.98 4.62
N ASN A 46 18.76 -25.84 5.94
CA ASN A 46 19.75 -25.36 6.94
C ASN A 46 20.93 -24.56 6.33
N ASP A 47 20.61 -23.45 5.68
CA ASP A 47 21.57 -22.62 4.97
C ASP A 47 21.88 -21.38 5.80
N PRO A 48 23.09 -21.27 6.39
CA PRO A 48 23.48 -20.11 7.19
C PRO A 48 23.41 -18.79 6.41
N GLU A 49 23.52 -18.81 5.08
CA GLU A 49 23.44 -17.61 4.24
C GLU A 49 22.08 -16.94 4.31
N LEU A 50 21.02 -17.67 4.64
CA LEU A 50 19.69 -17.10 4.85
C LEU A 50 19.62 -16.13 6.05
N TYR A 51 20.57 -16.23 6.97
CA TYR A 51 20.63 -15.44 8.20
C TYR A 51 21.77 -14.41 8.22
N ASN A 52 22.34 -14.08 7.06
CA ASN A 52 23.50 -13.19 6.92
C ASN A 52 23.22 -11.68 7.18
N ALA A 53 22.12 -11.33 7.87
CA ALA A 53 21.66 -9.96 8.13
C ALA A 53 21.31 -9.10 6.89
N HIS A 54 21.24 -9.69 5.70
CA HIS A 54 20.87 -8.99 4.46
C HIS A 54 19.54 -9.52 3.88
N PRO A 55 18.39 -9.27 4.54
CA PRO A 55 17.11 -9.74 4.04
C PRO A 55 16.72 -9.02 2.76
N VAL A 56 16.10 -9.75 1.82
CA VAL A 56 15.71 -9.21 0.50
C VAL A 56 14.71 -8.06 0.62
N PHE A 57 13.67 -8.20 1.44
CA PHE A 57 12.57 -7.21 1.53
C PHE A 57 12.36 -6.61 2.93
N LEU A 58 12.78 -7.28 4.01
CA LEU A 58 12.49 -6.83 5.38
C LEU A 58 13.06 -5.43 5.68
N ARG A 59 14.22 -5.09 5.08
CA ARG A 59 14.81 -3.74 5.22
C ARG A 59 13.88 -2.65 4.69
N VAL A 60 13.17 -2.90 3.58
CA VAL A 60 12.21 -1.97 3.00
C VAL A 60 10.93 -1.95 3.84
N LEU A 61 10.41 -3.13 4.22
CA LEU A 61 9.19 -3.25 5.02
C LEU A 61 9.28 -2.49 6.35
N ASN A 62 10.43 -2.52 7.02
CA ASN A 62 10.63 -1.79 8.27
C ASN A 62 10.51 -0.27 8.07
N LYS A 63 10.94 0.27 6.93
CA LYS A 63 10.82 1.71 6.64
C LYS A 63 9.40 2.12 6.24
N LEU A 64 8.59 1.20 5.70
CA LEU A 64 7.23 1.51 5.26
C LEU A 64 6.37 2.05 6.41
N LYS A 65 6.51 1.53 7.62
CA LYS A 65 5.63 1.90 8.74
C LYS A 65 5.88 3.30 9.27
N ASP A 66 7.14 3.76 9.26
CA ASP A 66 7.55 4.93 10.03
C ASP A 66 7.92 6.14 9.16
N THR A 67 8.29 5.91 7.89
CA THR A 67 8.87 6.97 7.05
C THR A 67 7.93 7.51 5.97
N PHE A 68 7.19 6.62 5.31
CA PHE A 68 6.50 6.95 4.06
C PHE A 68 5.03 7.33 4.28
N GLU A 69 4.45 8.12 3.39
CA GLU A 69 3.00 8.35 3.31
C GLU A 69 2.27 7.12 2.74
N GLU A 70 0.96 7.01 2.96
CA GLU A 70 0.16 5.85 2.54
C GLU A 70 0.29 5.54 1.03
N SER A 71 0.28 6.56 0.17
CA SER A 71 0.45 6.37 -1.28
C SER A 71 1.82 5.82 -1.65
N GLU A 72 2.87 6.22 -0.95
CA GLU A 72 4.24 5.74 -1.16
C GLU A 72 4.37 4.30 -0.64
N ARG A 73 3.75 3.99 0.51
CA ARG A 73 3.68 2.62 1.05
C ARG A 73 3.00 1.68 0.08
N ASN A 74 1.86 2.09 -0.48
CA ASN A 74 1.09 1.29 -1.43
C ASN A 74 1.88 1.04 -2.73
N LEU A 75 2.58 2.06 -3.23
CA LEU A 75 3.46 1.91 -4.39
C LEU A 75 4.58 0.90 -4.13
N LEU A 76 5.32 1.06 -3.02
CA LEU A 76 6.41 0.16 -2.66
C LEU A 76 5.91 -1.27 -2.41
N MET A 77 4.78 -1.44 -1.75
CA MET A 77 4.18 -2.76 -1.53
C MET A 77 3.82 -3.44 -2.86
N SER A 78 3.24 -2.70 -3.81
CA SER A 78 2.95 -3.27 -5.11
C SER A 78 4.22 -3.64 -5.88
N ILE A 79 5.31 -2.86 -5.78
CA ILE A 79 6.60 -3.21 -6.40
C ILE A 79 7.16 -4.49 -5.76
N ILE A 80 7.02 -4.66 -4.45
CA ILE A 80 7.42 -5.88 -3.73
C ILE A 80 6.60 -7.09 -4.24
N MET A 81 5.27 -6.95 -4.34
CA MET A 81 4.39 -8.01 -4.85
C MET A 81 4.73 -8.41 -6.29
N ASP A 82 4.94 -7.44 -7.18
CA ASP A 82 5.39 -7.71 -8.55
C ASP A 82 6.73 -8.45 -8.58
N THR A 83 7.62 -8.14 -7.64
CA THR A 83 8.94 -8.78 -7.54
C THR A 83 8.82 -10.21 -7.05
N TYR A 84 7.99 -10.48 -6.03
CA TYR A 84 7.66 -11.83 -5.60
C TYR A 84 7.03 -12.65 -6.73
N SER A 85 6.09 -12.06 -7.49
CA SER A 85 5.47 -12.72 -8.64
C SER A 85 6.52 -13.19 -9.65
N ARG A 86 7.49 -12.34 -10.00
CA ARG A 86 8.61 -12.70 -10.90
C ARG A 86 9.52 -13.78 -10.31
N ILE A 87 9.82 -13.72 -9.00
CA ILE A 87 10.65 -14.72 -8.31
C ILE A 87 9.95 -16.08 -8.37
N PHE A 88 8.67 -16.15 -7.99
CA PHE A 88 7.91 -17.40 -7.99
C PHE A 88 7.72 -17.97 -9.39
N THR A 89 7.52 -17.15 -10.42
CA THR A 89 7.50 -17.61 -11.82
C THR A 89 8.82 -18.27 -12.22
N ARG A 90 9.96 -17.69 -11.84
CA ARG A 90 11.28 -18.30 -12.12
C ARG A 90 11.44 -19.62 -11.38
N MET A 91 11.15 -19.65 -10.07
CA MET A 91 11.20 -20.87 -9.27
C MET A 91 10.31 -21.98 -9.84
N GLN A 92 9.13 -21.63 -10.35
CA GLN A 92 8.20 -22.57 -10.95
C GLN A 92 8.74 -23.14 -12.27
N ASN A 93 9.29 -22.27 -13.13
CA ASN A 93 9.88 -22.67 -14.40
C ASN A 93 11.14 -23.54 -14.24
N GLU A 94 11.89 -23.33 -13.15
CA GLU A 94 13.12 -24.06 -12.83
C GLU A 94 12.88 -25.36 -12.06
N SER A 95 11.70 -25.52 -11.44
CA SER A 95 11.37 -26.75 -10.69
C SER A 95 11.11 -27.93 -11.63
N LEU A 96 11.64 -29.09 -11.28
CA LEU A 96 11.28 -30.37 -11.92
C LEU A 96 10.17 -31.12 -11.17
N ASP A 97 9.90 -30.74 -9.92
CA ASP A 97 8.86 -31.35 -9.09
C ASP A 97 7.50 -30.67 -9.32
N GLU A 98 6.53 -31.44 -9.79
CA GLU A 98 5.17 -30.95 -10.10
C GLU A 98 4.43 -30.49 -8.83
N ALA A 99 4.62 -31.17 -7.70
CA ALA A 99 4.00 -30.75 -6.45
C ALA A 99 4.49 -29.37 -6.00
N THR A 100 5.78 -29.08 -6.19
CA THR A 100 6.37 -27.76 -5.95
C THR A 100 5.83 -26.71 -6.92
N LYS A 101 5.64 -27.05 -8.20
CA LYS A 101 5.04 -26.14 -9.18
C LYS A 101 3.60 -25.77 -8.82
N ASP A 102 2.79 -26.74 -8.41
CA ASP A 102 1.41 -26.52 -8.00
C ASP A 102 1.31 -25.60 -6.79
N ARG A 103 2.20 -25.79 -5.81
CA ARG A 103 2.28 -24.92 -4.62
C ARG A 103 2.69 -23.50 -4.96
N LEU A 104 3.68 -23.34 -5.85
CA LEU A 104 4.08 -22.01 -6.33
C LEU A 104 2.93 -21.32 -7.07
N ALA A 105 2.20 -22.04 -7.92
CA ALA A 105 1.02 -21.51 -8.61
C ALA A 105 -0.07 -21.08 -7.61
N HIS A 106 -0.31 -21.88 -6.57
CA HIS A 106 -1.28 -21.57 -5.53
C HIS A 106 -0.90 -20.29 -4.75
N VAL A 107 0.36 -20.16 -4.32
CA VAL A 107 0.87 -18.95 -3.67
C VAL A 107 0.74 -17.72 -4.59
N GLN A 108 1.09 -17.87 -5.87
CA GLN A 108 0.97 -16.79 -6.86
C GLN A 108 -0.47 -16.35 -7.08
N GLN A 109 -1.44 -17.29 -7.08
CA GLN A 109 -2.85 -16.96 -7.19
C GLN A 109 -3.33 -16.10 -6.02
N HIS A 110 -2.91 -16.44 -4.79
CA HIS A 110 -3.21 -15.64 -3.61
C HIS A 110 -2.55 -14.26 -3.66
N LEU A 111 -1.29 -14.18 -4.08
CA LEU A 111 -0.57 -12.91 -4.25
C LEU A 111 -1.26 -12.01 -5.28
N LYS A 112 -1.71 -12.56 -6.41
CA LYS A 112 -2.44 -11.82 -7.45
C LYS A 112 -3.75 -11.26 -6.91
N LYS A 113 -4.55 -12.07 -6.20
CA LYS A 113 -5.79 -11.59 -5.55
C LYS A 113 -5.53 -10.47 -4.54
N LEU A 114 -4.47 -10.60 -3.74
CA LEU A 114 -4.07 -9.59 -2.78
C LEU A 114 -3.71 -8.26 -3.48
N GLN A 115 -2.96 -8.34 -4.58
CA GLN A 115 -2.59 -7.16 -5.38
C GLN A 115 -3.82 -6.51 -6.03
N GLU A 116 -4.71 -7.29 -6.64
CA GLU A 116 -5.93 -6.81 -7.28
C GLU A 116 -6.87 -6.12 -6.29
N ASN A 117 -6.99 -6.66 -5.06
CA ASN A 117 -7.93 -6.16 -4.07
C ASN A 117 -7.44 -4.91 -3.34
N TYR A 118 -6.14 -4.85 -3.00
CA TYR A 118 -5.61 -3.83 -2.09
C TYR A 118 -4.66 -2.85 -2.75
N PHE A 119 -4.10 -3.19 -3.91
CA PHE A 119 -3.15 -2.35 -4.64
C PHE A 119 -3.52 -2.19 -6.12
N PRO A 120 -4.81 -1.94 -6.49
CA PRO A 120 -5.21 -1.86 -7.89
C PRO A 120 -4.63 -0.63 -8.62
N GLY A 121 -3.97 -0.88 -9.74
CA GLY A 121 -4.19 -0.11 -10.97
C GLY A 121 -3.33 1.12 -11.26
N LYS A 122 -2.34 1.51 -10.43
CA LYS A 122 -1.43 2.62 -10.79
C LYS A 122 0.04 2.41 -10.43
N SER A 123 0.33 1.44 -9.58
CA SER A 123 1.70 1.13 -9.18
C SER A 123 2.56 0.66 -10.34
N ALA A 124 2.00 -0.15 -11.25
CA ALA A 124 2.70 -0.59 -12.46
C ALA A 124 3.02 0.59 -13.39
N GLU A 125 2.07 1.50 -13.61
CA GLU A 125 2.31 2.72 -14.41
C GLU A 125 3.35 3.63 -13.75
N LEU A 126 3.21 3.89 -12.44
CA LEU A 126 4.15 4.70 -11.67
C LEU A 126 5.57 4.11 -11.68
N LYS A 127 5.68 2.79 -11.58
CA LYS A 127 6.96 2.08 -11.70
C LYS A 127 7.56 2.30 -13.09
N THR A 128 6.78 2.13 -14.16
CA THR A 128 7.23 2.38 -15.54
C THR A 128 7.70 3.83 -15.73
N TYR A 129 6.97 4.81 -15.18
CA TYR A 129 7.41 6.21 -15.20
C TYR A 129 8.72 6.42 -14.43
N ALA A 130 8.88 5.81 -13.25
CA ALA A 130 10.12 5.90 -12.49
C ALA A 130 11.32 5.30 -13.26
N GLU A 131 11.15 4.13 -13.88
CA GLU A 131 12.16 3.50 -14.72
C GLU A 131 12.53 4.38 -15.93
N THR A 132 11.52 5.00 -16.55
CA THR A 132 11.74 5.94 -17.67
C THR A 132 12.55 7.15 -17.22
N LEU A 133 12.27 7.70 -16.04
CA LEU A 133 13.00 8.84 -15.48
C LEU A 133 14.45 8.46 -15.13
N TRP A 134 14.69 7.28 -14.53
CA TRP A 134 16.05 6.81 -14.23
C TRP A 134 16.89 6.51 -15.49
N ALA A 135 16.24 6.21 -16.62
CA ALA A 135 16.92 5.98 -17.89
C ALA A 135 17.32 7.27 -18.63
N ILE A 136 16.96 8.46 -18.09
CA ILE A 136 17.31 9.74 -18.71
C ILE A 136 18.83 9.93 -18.71
N LYS A 137 19.38 10.25 -19.89
CA LYS A 137 20.81 10.56 -20.06
C LYS A 137 21.07 12.01 -19.67
N GLU A 138 21.24 12.28 -18.37
CA GLU A 138 21.41 13.64 -17.83
C GLU A 138 22.60 14.41 -18.41
N ASN A 139 23.62 13.69 -18.87
CA ASN A 139 24.82 14.25 -19.50
C ASN A 139 24.67 14.52 -21.01
N ASP A 140 23.56 14.14 -21.64
CA ASP A 140 23.30 14.40 -23.06
C ASP A 140 22.88 15.87 -23.26
N PRO A 141 23.63 16.67 -24.04
CA PRO A 141 23.30 18.08 -24.29
C PRO A 141 21.92 18.31 -24.90
N ILE A 142 21.38 17.36 -25.67
CA ILE A 142 20.03 17.45 -26.24
C ILE A 142 18.98 17.27 -25.15
N VAL A 143 19.18 16.32 -24.23
CA VAL A 143 18.30 16.08 -23.08
C VAL A 143 18.26 17.32 -22.19
N GLN A 144 19.41 17.91 -21.88
CA GLN A 144 19.50 19.12 -21.06
C GLN A 144 18.72 20.30 -21.66
N ARG A 145 18.85 20.52 -22.98
CA ARG A 145 18.09 21.57 -23.68
C ARG A 145 16.58 21.32 -23.66
N LYS A 146 16.14 20.07 -23.86
CA LYS A 146 14.72 19.70 -23.75
C LYS A 146 14.19 19.91 -22.33
N ALA A 147 14.93 19.46 -21.32
CA ALA A 147 14.58 19.66 -19.92
C ALA A 147 14.42 21.15 -19.58
N LEU A 148 15.34 22.01 -20.07
CA LEU A 148 15.24 23.45 -19.88
C LEU A 148 14.01 24.06 -20.57
N PHE A 149 13.69 23.60 -21.79
CA PHE A 149 12.49 24.03 -22.52
C PHE A 149 11.19 23.72 -21.76
N GLU A 150 11.12 22.55 -21.12
CA GLU A 150 9.94 22.08 -20.40
C GLU A 150 9.84 22.62 -18.95
N PHE A 151 10.97 23.07 -18.38
CA PHE A 151 11.10 23.37 -16.96
C PHE A 151 10.07 24.37 -16.43
N LYS A 152 9.75 25.42 -17.20
CA LYS A 152 8.75 26.43 -16.79
C LYS A 152 7.37 25.80 -16.55
N ARG A 153 7.00 24.78 -17.32
CA ARG A 153 5.75 24.04 -17.13
C ARG A 153 5.84 23.17 -15.88
N ILE A 154 6.91 22.39 -15.74
CA ILE A 154 7.13 21.52 -14.57
C ILE A 154 7.09 22.31 -13.26
N TYR A 155 7.75 23.47 -13.20
CA TYR A 155 7.75 24.34 -12.02
C TYR A 155 6.33 24.82 -11.65
N ARG A 156 5.51 25.16 -12.65
CA ARG A 156 4.10 25.56 -12.43
C ARG A 156 3.28 24.40 -11.89
N GLU A 157 3.39 23.20 -12.45
CA GLU A 157 2.67 22.02 -11.96
C GLU A 157 3.05 21.69 -10.51
N ALA A 158 4.35 21.70 -10.19
CA ALA A 158 4.85 21.43 -8.85
C ALA A 158 4.31 22.42 -7.80
N THR A 159 4.30 23.72 -8.14
CA THR A 159 3.76 24.75 -7.24
C THR A 159 2.25 24.68 -7.08
N GLN A 160 1.50 24.27 -8.10
CA GLN A 160 0.07 24.05 -8.01
C GLN A 160 -0.28 22.86 -7.10
N LEU A 161 0.47 21.76 -7.18
CA LEU A 161 0.30 20.60 -6.30
C LEU A 161 0.41 21.00 -4.82
N LYS A 162 1.50 21.68 -4.44
CA LYS A 162 1.70 22.18 -3.06
C LYS A 162 0.56 23.09 -2.59
N ASN A 163 0.07 23.96 -3.47
CA ASN A 163 -1.02 24.89 -3.14
C ASN A 163 -2.37 24.16 -2.95
N LYS A 164 -2.64 23.11 -3.71
CA LYS A 164 -3.83 22.28 -3.56
C LYS A 164 -3.85 21.59 -2.20
N ASP A 165 -2.71 21.07 -1.76
CA ASP A 165 -2.57 20.45 -0.42
C ASP A 165 -2.78 21.47 0.70
N ARG A 166 -2.21 22.67 0.57
CA ARG A 166 -2.42 23.76 1.53
C ARG A 166 -3.89 24.13 1.65
N ARG A 167 -4.60 24.31 0.53
CA ARG A 167 -6.04 24.63 0.52
C ARG A 167 -6.87 23.51 1.14
N ARG A 168 -6.55 22.24 0.86
CA ARG A 168 -7.22 21.08 1.47
C ARG A 168 -7.05 21.04 2.98
N ARG A 169 -5.84 21.36 3.49
CA ARG A 169 -5.56 21.44 4.93
C ARG A 169 -6.32 22.58 5.60
N GLN A 170 -6.36 23.76 4.98
CA GLN A 170 -7.12 24.90 5.50
C GLN A 170 -8.64 24.62 5.57
N ALA A 171 -9.22 24.00 4.53
CA ALA A 171 -10.62 23.60 4.53
C ALA A 171 -10.95 22.58 5.64
N LYS A 172 -10.02 21.69 6.00
CA LYS A 172 -10.18 20.77 7.15
C LYS A 172 -10.12 21.50 8.50
N SER A 173 -9.32 22.57 8.62
CA SER A 173 -9.21 23.36 9.86
C SER A 173 -10.40 24.30 10.11
N ILE A 174 -11.16 24.66 9.07
CA ILE A 174 -12.30 25.59 9.17
C ILE A 174 -13.60 24.88 9.56
N ARG A 175 -13.68 23.54 9.58
CA ARG A 175 -14.84 22.86 10.17
C ARG A 175 -14.89 23.18 11.66
N PRO A 176 -15.87 23.97 12.15
CA PRO A 176 -15.97 24.23 13.57
C PRO A 176 -16.23 22.88 14.25
N LYS A 177 -15.52 22.58 15.34
CA LYS A 177 -16.10 21.76 16.38
C LYS A 177 -17.41 22.45 16.73
N ALA A 178 -18.55 21.84 16.39
CA ALA A 178 -19.82 22.23 16.96
C ALA A 178 -19.80 21.82 18.44
N SER A 179 -19.01 22.55 19.24
CA SER A 179 -19.13 22.62 20.68
C SER A 179 -20.45 23.30 20.97
N GLY A 180 -21.22 22.68 21.87
CA GLY A 180 -22.56 23.10 22.23
C GLY A 180 -22.68 24.53 22.73
N GLY A 181 -23.93 25.00 22.73
CA GLY A 181 -24.29 26.31 23.27
C GLY A 181 -25.75 26.67 23.05
N ARG A 182 -26.56 26.37 24.08
CA ARG A 182 -27.78 27.09 24.52
C ARG A 182 -28.93 27.32 23.53
N SER A 183 -30.02 26.60 23.78
CA SER A 183 -31.38 27.08 23.47
C SER A 183 -31.74 28.28 24.37
N PRO A 184 -32.28 29.38 23.84
CA PRO A 184 -32.90 30.41 24.66
C PRO A 184 -34.28 29.93 25.12
N SER A 185 -34.49 29.98 26.44
CA SER A 185 -35.80 29.90 27.08
C SER A 185 -36.70 31.03 26.59
N ARG A 186 -37.84 30.70 26.00
CA ARG A 186 -38.98 31.62 25.85
C ARG A 186 -40.01 31.30 26.92
N SER A 187 -40.20 32.24 27.82
CA SER A 187 -41.43 32.50 28.59
C SER A 187 -41.74 33.98 28.42
#